data_AF-A0A3Q2PSR0-F1
#
_entry.id   AF-A0A3Q2PSR0-F1
#
_cell.length_a   1.000
_cell.length_b   1.000
_cell.length_c   1.000
_cell.angle_alpha   90.00
_cell.angle_beta   90.00
_cell.angle_gamma   90.00
#
_symmetry.space_group_name_H-M   'P 1'
#
loop_
_entity.id
_entity.type
_entity.pdbx_description
1 polymer ?
#
loop_
_entity_poly.entity_id
_entity_poly.type
_entity_poly.pdbx_seq_one_letter_code
_entity_poly.pdbx_strand_id
1 'polypeptide(L)'
;MQDRLQEVSQANVKKESSHQACQTEGQGDYKGLFEKAKQEIKDLLKDKETLLAATRIQIFCLNVFFSSLLDSLILRFSLHQQLVNLEEEKSNLAARCEELKLSLQHQREEAQSAAGSSTSELRQNVARLLASRMPELDLAQVNYECNVIDEMLEQLVNGSGST
;
A
#
# COMPACT_ATOMS: atom_id res chain seq x y z
N MET A 1 123.67 -55.18 -20.74
CA MET A 1 123.22 -56.38 -21.49
C MET A 1 121.87 -56.76 -20.89
N GLN A 2 120.74 -56.32 -21.47
CA GLN A 2 119.96 -57.07 -22.47
C GLN A 2 119.53 -58.42 -21.86
N ASP A 3 118.25 -58.65 -21.55
CA ASP A 3 117.13 -58.77 -22.50
C ASP A 3 115.81 -58.26 -21.86
N ARG A 4 114.97 -57.42 -22.51
CA ARG A 4 113.98 -57.74 -23.56
C ARG A 4 113.13 -58.96 -23.14
N LEU A 5 111.80 -59.03 -23.19
CA LEU A 5 110.64 -58.25 -23.66
C LEU A 5 109.46 -59.23 -23.41
N GLN A 6 108.20 -58.75 -23.43
CA GLN A 6 106.99 -59.59 -23.58
C GLN A 6 106.62 -60.37 -22.29
N GLU A 7 105.49 -60.15 -21.62
CA GLU A 7 104.15 -60.21 -22.18
C GLU A 7 103.16 -59.50 -21.23
N VAL A 8 102.67 -58.34 -21.67
CA VAL A 8 101.50 -57.66 -21.10
C VAL A 8 100.31 -58.14 -21.90
N SER A 9 99.52 -59.07 -21.37
CA SER A 9 98.15 -59.32 -21.84
C SER A 9 97.50 -60.45 -21.05
N GLN A 10 96.60 -60.11 -20.11
CA GLN A 10 95.21 -60.55 -20.13
C GLN A 10 94.50 -60.07 -18.86
N ALA A 11 93.75 -58.98 -19.05
CA ALA A 11 92.77 -58.48 -18.12
C ALA A 11 91.68 -59.54 -17.91
N ASN A 12 91.63 -60.14 -16.72
CA ASN A 12 90.44 -60.82 -16.22
C ASN A 12 89.76 -59.88 -15.23
N VAL A 13 89.00 -58.91 -15.75
CA VAL A 13 87.99 -58.20 -14.96
C VAL A 13 86.94 -59.24 -14.60
N LYS A 14 87.06 -59.85 -13.42
CA LYS A 14 85.98 -60.64 -12.82
C LYS A 14 84.80 -59.69 -12.66
N LYS A 15 83.83 -59.84 -13.56
CA LYS A 15 82.54 -59.17 -13.56
C LYS A 15 81.74 -59.70 -12.37
N GLU A 16 82.01 -59.12 -11.20
CA GLU A 16 81.25 -59.40 -10.00
C GLU A 16 79.84 -58.87 -10.23
N SER A 17 78.89 -59.80 -10.26
CA SER A 17 77.47 -59.57 -10.51
C SER A 17 76.95 -58.52 -9.52
N SER A 18 76.58 -57.34 -10.03
CA SER A 18 75.91 -56.30 -9.26
C SER A 18 74.58 -56.85 -8.75
N HIS A 19 74.53 -57.17 -7.45
CA HIS A 19 73.30 -57.54 -6.77
C HIS A 19 72.51 -56.27 -6.51
N GLN A 20 71.83 -55.78 -7.54
CA GLN A 20 70.78 -54.79 -7.37
C GLN A 20 69.55 -55.51 -6.80
N ALA A 21 69.61 -55.86 -5.51
CA ALA A 21 68.44 -56.21 -4.73
C ALA A 21 67.66 -54.93 -4.43
N CYS A 22 66.99 -54.38 -5.45
CA CYS A 22 65.89 -53.45 -5.21
C CYS A 22 64.72 -54.28 -4.65
N GLN A 23 64.71 -54.46 -3.33
CA GLN A 23 63.44 -54.63 -2.63
C GLN A 23 62.72 -53.29 -2.71
N THR A 24 61.86 -53.14 -3.72
CA THR A 24 60.86 -52.07 -3.70
C THR A 24 59.82 -52.48 -2.66
N GLU A 25 59.99 -51.97 -1.44
CA GLU A 25 58.95 -52.03 -0.42
C GLU A 25 57.66 -51.45 -1.01
N GLY A 26 56.58 -52.23 -0.96
CA GLY A 26 55.22 -51.79 -1.24
C GLY A 26 54.89 -51.58 -2.72
N GLN A 27 54.42 -52.64 -3.39
CA GLN A 27 53.50 -52.48 -4.51
C GLN A 27 52.19 -51.86 -3.96
N GLY A 28 52.19 -50.55 -3.74
CA GLY A 28 50.99 -49.82 -3.32
C GLY A 28 49.89 -50.06 -4.35
N ASP A 29 48.65 -50.22 -3.88
CA ASP A 29 47.47 -50.40 -4.74
C ASP A 29 47.10 -49.08 -5.45
N TYR A 30 48.05 -48.50 -6.17
CA TYR A 30 47.90 -47.26 -6.93
C TYR A 30 46.82 -47.38 -8.00
N LYS A 31 46.63 -48.59 -8.54
CA LYS A 31 45.57 -48.88 -9.50
C LYS A 31 44.19 -48.78 -8.85
N GLY A 32 43.99 -49.40 -7.67
CA GLY A 32 42.76 -49.28 -6.92
C GLY A 32 42.47 -47.85 -6.46
N LEU A 33 43.50 -47.13 -6.00
CA LEU A 33 43.38 -45.72 -5.62
C LEU A 33 42.97 -44.82 -6.80
N PHE A 34 43.54 -45.05 -7.99
CA PHE A 34 43.19 -44.30 -9.20
C PHE A 34 41.74 -44.55 -9.63
N GLU A 35 41.28 -45.81 -9.66
CA GLU A 35 39.89 -46.11 -10.00
C GLU A 35 38.91 -45.58 -8.95
N LYS A 36 39.28 -45.62 -7.66
CA LYS A 36 38.49 -44.99 -6.58
C LYS A 36 38.37 -43.48 -6.79
N ALA A 37 39.48 -42.79 -7.06
CA ALA A 37 39.48 -41.35 -7.30
C ALA A 37 38.65 -40.98 -8.54
N LYS A 38 38.71 -41.78 -9.60
CA LYS A 38 37.90 -41.59 -10.81
C LYS A 38 36.40 -41.75 -10.53
N GLN A 39 36.03 -42.74 -9.72
CA GLN A 39 34.63 -42.94 -9.32
C GLN A 39 34.15 -41.79 -8.43
N GLU A 40 34.97 -41.34 -7.49
CA GLU A 40 34.65 -40.21 -6.61
C GLU A 40 34.46 -38.90 -7.40
N ILE A 41 35.31 -38.62 -8.40
CA ILE A 41 35.13 -37.47 -9.31
C ILE A 41 33.80 -37.55 -10.05
N LYS A 42 33.41 -38.76 -10.51
CA LYS A 42 32.14 -38.97 -11.22
C LYS A 42 30.94 -38.72 -10.31
N ASP A 43 31.00 -39.20 -9.08
CA ASP A 43 29.94 -39.00 -8.10
C ASP A 43 29.83 -37.53 -7.71
N LEU A 44 30.95 -36.84 -7.48
CA LEU A 44 30.99 -35.39 -7.24
C LEU A 44 30.43 -34.57 -8.40
N LEU A 45 30.69 -34.97 -9.65
CA LEU A 45 30.11 -34.31 -10.83
C LEU A 45 28.59 -34.44 -10.83
N LYS A 46 28.07 -35.62 -10.54
CA LYS A 46 26.63 -35.88 -10.43
C LYS A 46 26.01 -35.06 -9.30
N ASP A 47 26.63 -35.05 -8.12
CA ASP A 47 26.17 -34.27 -6.98
C ASP A 47 26.16 -32.77 -7.30
N LYS A 48 27.20 -32.25 -7.97
CA LYS A 48 27.26 -30.86 -8.44
C LYS A 48 26.10 -30.53 -9.39
N GLU A 49 25.77 -31.43 -10.32
CA GLU A 49 24.64 -31.25 -11.23
C GLU A 49 23.31 -31.22 -10.49
N THR A 50 23.09 -32.11 -9.51
CA THR A 50 21.88 -32.09 -8.70
C THR A 50 21.77 -30.81 -7.86
N LEU A 51 22.87 -30.35 -7.26
CA LEU A 51 22.92 -29.13 -6.49
C LEU A 51 22.65 -27.89 -7.35
N LEU A 52 23.20 -27.85 -8.57
CA LEU A 52 22.92 -26.80 -9.54
C LEU A 52 21.44 -26.79 -9.94
N ALA A 53 20.84 -27.95 -10.18
CA ALA A 53 19.42 -28.06 -10.49
C ALA A 53 18.55 -27.55 -9.32
N ALA A 54 18.86 -27.95 -8.09
CA ALA A 54 18.14 -27.48 -6.90
C ALA A 54 18.27 -25.97 -6.71
N THR A 55 19.48 -25.42 -6.88
CA THR A 55 19.74 -23.98 -6.74
C THR A 55 18.96 -23.17 -7.79
N ARG A 56 18.92 -23.65 -9.04
CA ARG A 56 18.13 -23.01 -10.11
C ARG A 56 16.65 -22.94 -9.77
N ILE A 57 16.09 -24.03 -9.25
CA ILE A 57 14.68 -24.07 -8.82
C ILE A 57 14.46 -23.07 -7.69
N GLN A 58 15.35 -23.04 -6.71
CA GLN A 58 15.22 -22.11 -5.58
C GLN A 58 15.27 -20.64 -6.02
N ILE A 59 16.20 -20.28 -6.90
CA ILE A 59 16.29 -18.95 -7.50
C ILE A 59 15.01 -18.63 -8.27
N PHE A 60 14.49 -19.56 -9.07
CA PHE A 60 13.25 -19.38 -9.80
C PHE A 60 12.07 -19.11 -8.86
N CYS A 61 11.89 -19.94 -7.83
CA CYS A 61 10.84 -19.76 -6.83
C CYS A 61 10.96 -18.42 -6.09
N LEU A 62 12.17 -18.01 -5.71
CA LEU A 62 12.41 -16.71 -5.10
C LEU A 62 11.99 -15.55 -6.02
N ASN A 63 12.36 -15.60 -7.30
CA ASN A 63 11.97 -14.57 -8.26
C ASN A 63 10.45 -14.46 -8.41
N VAL A 64 9.74 -15.60 -8.52
CA VAL A 64 8.28 -15.61 -8.58
C VAL A 64 7.67 -14.99 -7.32
N PHE A 65 8.21 -15.36 -6.15
CA PHE A 65 7.75 -14.81 -4.88
C PHE A 65 7.97 -13.30 -4.79
N PHE A 66 9.15 -12.81 -5.16
CA PHE A 66 9.45 -11.38 -5.18
C PHE A 66 8.55 -10.61 -6.15
N SER A 67 8.26 -11.16 -7.33
CA SER A 67 7.33 -10.54 -8.28
C SER A 67 5.95 -10.35 -7.66
N SER A 68 5.41 -11.41 -7.03
CA SER A 68 4.10 -11.34 -6.37
C SER A 68 4.07 -10.35 -5.20
N LEU A 69 5.16 -10.29 -4.42
CA LEU A 69 5.29 -9.30 -3.35
C LEU A 69 5.33 -7.87 -3.89
N LEU A 70 6.05 -7.62 -4.99
CA LEU A 70 6.11 -6.30 -5.62
C LEU A 70 4.73 -5.86 -6.13
N ASP A 71 4.01 -6.75 -6.82
CA ASP A 71 2.65 -6.48 -7.30
C ASP A 71 1.70 -6.12 -6.14
N SER A 72 1.79 -6.87 -5.04
CA SER A 72 1.02 -6.61 -3.82
C SER A 72 1.36 -5.25 -3.21
N LEU A 73 2.64 -4.88 -3.17
CA LEU A 73 3.11 -3.61 -2.63
C LEU A 73 2.62 -2.42 -3.48
N ILE A 74 2.71 -2.55 -4.81
CA ILE A 74 2.24 -1.53 -5.76
C ILE A 74 0.73 -1.31 -5.58
N LEU A 75 -0.04 -2.40 -5.53
CA LEU A 75 -1.48 -2.33 -5.31
C LEU A 75 -1.82 -1.64 -3.98
N ARG A 76 -1.11 -2.01 -2.90
CA ARG A 76 -1.30 -1.40 -1.59
C ARG A 76 -1.03 0.11 -1.61
N PHE A 77 0.05 0.53 -2.28
CA PHE A 77 0.36 1.96 -2.43
C PHE A 77 -0.74 2.70 -3.20
N SER A 78 -1.21 2.11 -4.31
CA SER A 78 -2.31 2.68 -5.10
C SER A 78 -3.60 2.84 -4.28
N LEU A 79 -4.00 1.80 -3.55
CA LEU A 79 -5.18 1.84 -2.68
C LEU A 79 -5.03 2.85 -1.54
N HIS A 80 -3.84 2.95 -0.96
CA HIS A 80 -3.57 3.93 0.09
C HIS A 80 -3.73 5.36 -0.43
N GLN A 81 -3.21 5.65 -1.63
CA GLN A 81 -3.38 6.97 -2.24
C GLN A 81 -4.87 7.29 -2.51
N GLN A 82 -5.66 6.32 -2.96
CA GLN A 82 -7.10 6.51 -3.16
C GLN A 82 -7.82 6.81 -1.83
N LEU A 83 -7.45 6.13 -0.74
CA LEU A 83 -8.01 6.39 0.58
C LEU A 83 -7.71 7.81 1.05
N VAL A 84 -6.46 8.26 0.90
CA VAL A 84 -6.05 9.64 1.27
C VAL A 84 -6.89 10.67 0.50
N ASN A 85 -7.04 10.49 -0.81
CA ASN A 85 -7.82 11.41 -1.64
C ASN A 85 -9.32 11.43 -1.23
N LEU A 86 -9.91 10.27 -0.98
CA LEU A 86 -11.31 10.16 -0.54
C LEU A 86 -11.54 10.78 0.84
N GLU A 87 -10.57 10.65 1.75
CA GLU A 87 -10.64 11.26 3.08
C GLU A 87 -10.56 12.79 3.01
N GLU A 88 -9.76 13.32 2.09
CA GLU A 88 -9.73 14.75 1.78
C GLU A 88 -11.05 15.23 1.16
N GLU A 89 -11.56 14.55 0.12
CA GLU A 89 -12.84 14.90 -0.51
C GLU A 89 -14.01 14.86 0.50
N LYS A 90 -14.04 13.86 1.38
CA LYS A 90 -15.02 13.75 2.46
C LYS A 90 -14.93 14.95 3.40
N SER A 91 -13.73 15.34 3.80
CA SER A 91 -13.50 16.49 4.68
C SER A 91 -13.95 17.79 4.03
N ASN A 92 -13.61 17.98 2.75
CA ASN A 92 -14.02 19.14 1.95
C ASN A 92 -15.54 19.21 1.79
N LEU A 93 -16.19 18.09 1.49
CA LEU A 93 -17.64 18.03 1.34
C LEU A 93 -18.35 18.31 2.66
N ALA A 94 -17.85 17.76 3.77
CA ALA A 94 -18.38 18.03 5.11
C ALA A 94 -18.30 19.53 5.45
N ALA A 95 -17.17 20.19 5.16
CA ALA A 95 -17.02 21.62 5.36
C ALA A 95 -18.03 22.43 4.54
N ARG A 96 -18.23 22.09 3.26
CA ARG A 96 -19.23 22.74 2.40
C ARG A 96 -20.66 22.52 2.87
N CYS A 97 -20.97 21.33 3.40
CA CYS A 97 -22.28 21.05 3.97
C CYS A 97 -22.56 21.93 5.20
N GLU A 98 -21.59 22.11 6.10
CA GLU A 98 -21.74 23.00 7.25
C GLU A 98 -21.84 24.47 6.82
N GLU A 99 -21.04 24.93 5.86
CA GLU A 99 -21.13 26.28 5.29
C GLU A 99 -22.51 26.56 4.68
N LEU A 100 -23.03 25.63 3.89
CA LEU A 100 -24.34 25.75 3.26
C LEU A 100 -25.45 25.76 4.31
N LYS A 101 -25.34 24.92 5.34
CA LYS A 101 -26.30 24.86 6.44
C LYS A 101 -26.34 26.18 7.22
N LEU A 102 -25.18 26.77 7.53
CA LEU A 102 -25.10 28.09 8.15
C LEU A 102 -25.70 29.18 7.26
N SER A 103 -25.43 29.15 5.95
CA SER A 103 -25.98 30.11 4.98
C SER A 103 -27.51 30.03 4.89
N LEU A 104 -28.07 28.82 4.84
CA LEU A 104 -29.52 28.61 4.82
C LEU A 104 -30.18 29.03 6.13
N GLN A 105 -29.52 28.79 7.28
CA GLN A 105 -30.02 29.26 8.57
C GLN A 105 -30.08 30.80 8.61
N HIS A 106 -29.01 31.47 8.17
CA HIS A 106 -28.96 32.92 8.11
C HIS A 106 -30.07 33.49 7.21
N GLN A 107 -30.25 32.96 6.00
CA GLN A 107 -31.34 33.37 5.11
C GLN A 107 -32.73 33.17 5.74
N ARG A 108 -32.93 32.09 6.50
CA ARG A 108 -34.19 31.84 7.20
C ARG A 108 -34.45 32.87 8.29
N GLU A 109 -33.44 33.21 9.08
CA GLU A 109 -33.52 34.23 10.13
C GLU A 109 -33.80 35.62 9.53
N GLU A 110 -33.13 35.98 8.44
CA GLU A 110 -33.38 37.23 7.70
C GLU A 110 -34.80 37.29 7.12
N ALA A 111 -35.25 36.22 6.47
CA ALA A 111 -36.60 36.16 5.90
C ALA A 111 -37.68 36.23 6.99
N GLN A 112 -37.46 35.59 8.15
CA GLN A 112 -38.36 35.68 9.30
C GLN A 112 -38.40 37.09 9.88
N SER A 113 -37.25 37.75 10.01
CA SER A 113 -37.19 39.13 10.50
C SER A 113 -37.85 40.12 9.53
N ALA A 114 -37.69 39.92 8.22
CA ALA A 114 -38.35 40.74 7.19
C ALA A 114 -39.88 40.52 7.13
N ALA A 115 -40.33 39.28 7.32
CA ALA A 115 -41.77 38.97 7.39
C ALA A 115 -42.44 39.57 8.64
N GLY A 116 -41.76 39.54 9.80
CA GLY A 116 -42.24 40.19 11.02
C GLY A 116 -42.43 41.71 10.84
N SER A 117 -41.45 42.39 10.24
CA SER A 117 -41.50 43.83 9.98
C SER A 117 -42.64 44.22 9.01
N SER A 118 -42.80 43.47 7.91
CA SER A 118 -43.80 43.79 6.88
C SER A 118 -45.23 43.53 7.35
N THR A 119 -45.47 42.52 8.20
CA THR A 119 -46.79 42.30 8.80
C THR A 119 -47.15 43.39 9.80
N SER A 120 -46.21 43.89 10.60
CA SER A 120 -46.45 45.01 11.52
C SER A 120 -46.80 46.30 10.77
N GLU A 121 -46.06 46.62 9.70
CA GLU A 121 -46.38 47.77 8.83
C GLU A 121 -47.76 47.63 8.18
N LEU A 122 -48.11 46.43 7.70
CA LEU A 122 -49.43 46.18 7.14
C LEU A 122 -50.54 46.36 8.18
N ARG A 123 -50.35 45.84 9.41
CA ARG A 123 -51.30 46.00 10.53
C ARG A 123 -51.52 47.48 10.85
N GLN A 124 -50.46 48.29 10.90
CA GLN A 124 -50.56 49.73 11.12
C GLN A 124 -51.30 50.45 9.99
N ASN A 125 -51.05 50.07 8.73
CA ASN A 125 -51.74 50.65 7.57
C ASN A 125 -53.24 50.30 7.55
N VAL A 126 -53.59 49.04 7.87
CA VAL A 126 -54.99 48.60 7.99
C VAL A 126 -55.71 49.35 9.11
N ALA A 127 -55.09 49.51 10.27
CA ALA A 127 -55.70 50.25 11.37
C ALA A 127 -55.93 51.73 11.03
N ARG A 128 -54.96 52.38 10.35
CA ARG A 128 -55.15 53.75 9.82
C ARG A 128 -56.33 53.83 8.86
N LEU A 129 -56.51 52.82 7.99
CA LEU A 129 -57.67 52.77 7.09
C LEU A 129 -58.98 52.57 7.86
N LEU A 130 -59.00 51.71 8.88
CA LEU A 130 -60.19 51.49 9.72
C LEU A 130 -60.58 52.73 10.51
N ALA A 131 -59.62 53.50 11.03
CA ALA A 131 -59.87 54.76 11.73
C ALA A 131 -60.60 55.79 10.83
N SER A 132 -60.41 55.73 9.50
CA SER A 132 -61.17 56.58 8.57
C SER A 132 -62.67 56.25 8.49
N ARG A 133 -63.04 55.01 8.84
CA ARG A 133 -64.43 54.52 8.87
C ARG A 133 -65.00 54.46 10.30
N MET A 134 -64.15 54.37 11.31
CA MET A 134 -64.49 54.36 12.73
C MET A 134 -63.64 55.39 13.49
N PRO A 135 -64.10 56.64 13.62
CA PRO A 135 -63.33 57.72 14.25
C PRO A 135 -63.06 57.52 15.75
N GLU A 136 -63.85 56.68 16.41
CA GLU A 136 -63.73 56.35 17.85
C GLU A 136 -62.58 55.36 18.15
N LEU A 137 -61.98 54.76 17.11
CA LEU A 137 -60.89 53.81 17.25
C LEU A 137 -59.59 54.54 17.62
N ASP A 138 -59.19 54.45 18.90
CA ASP A 138 -57.92 54.99 19.38
C ASP A 138 -56.74 54.11 18.97
N LEU A 139 -56.04 54.55 17.92
CA LEU A 139 -54.86 53.87 17.37
C LEU A 139 -53.72 53.72 18.40
N ALA A 140 -53.66 54.58 19.43
CA ALA A 140 -52.62 54.49 20.45
C ALA A 140 -52.83 53.32 21.43
N GLN A 141 -54.06 52.80 21.52
CA GLN A 141 -54.40 51.63 22.34
C GLN A 141 -54.38 50.31 21.56
N VAL A 142 -54.19 50.36 20.24
CA VAL A 142 -54.16 49.15 19.39
C VAL A 142 -52.80 48.45 19.56
N ASN A 143 -52.83 47.20 20.02
CA ASN A 143 -51.63 46.36 20.08
C ASN A 143 -51.33 45.74 18.70
N TYR A 144 -50.42 46.37 17.96
CA TYR A 144 -49.99 45.90 16.63
C TYR A 144 -49.09 44.65 16.65
N GLU A 145 -48.55 44.28 17.81
CA GLU A 145 -47.77 43.04 18.00
C GLU A 145 -48.67 41.86 18.39
N CYS A 146 -49.99 42.05 18.47
CA CYS A 146 -50.92 41.01 18.89
C CYS A 146 -51.15 39.96 17.77
N ASN A 147 -50.89 38.70 18.10
CA ASN A 147 -51.03 37.55 17.20
C ASN A 147 -52.50 37.14 16.98
N VAL A 148 -53.46 37.75 17.69
CA VAL A 148 -54.88 37.34 17.64
C VAL A 148 -55.44 37.41 16.22
N ILE A 149 -55.03 38.38 15.41
CA ILE A 149 -55.44 38.45 14.00
C ILE A 149 -54.85 37.27 13.21
N ASP A 150 -53.58 36.94 13.45
CA ASP A 150 -52.91 35.81 12.79
C ASP A 150 -53.58 34.49 13.22
N GLU A 151 -53.91 34.31 14.50
CA GLU A 151 -54.65 33.15 15.02
C GLU A 151 -56.08 33.04 14.43
N MET A 152 -56.79 34.16 14.29
CA MET A 152 -58.11 34.17 13.65
C MET A 152 -58.04 33.83 12.16
N LEU A 153 -57.02 34.34 11.44
CA LEU A 153 -56.79 34.01 10.04
C LEU A 153 -56.37 32.56 9.85
N GLU A 154 -55.53 32.03 10.74
CA GLU A 154 -55.10 30.63 10.73
C GLU A 154 -56.27 29.68 11.04
N GLN A 155 -57.18 30.06 11.95
CA GLN A 155 -58.44 29.35 12.18
C GLN A 155 -59.39 29.40 10.98
N LEU A 156 -59.42 30.50 10.22
CA LEU A 156 -60.25 30.61 9.00
C LEU A 156 -59.70 29.74 7.86
N VAL A 157 -58.37 29.75 7.68
CA VAL A 157 -57.67 28.95 6.67
C VAL A 157 -57.79 27.46 7.00
N ASN A 158 -57.51 27.07 8.24
CA ASN A 158 -57.56 25.66 8.67
C ASN A 158 -59.00 25.16 8.91
N GLY A 159 -59.94 26.05 9.24
CA GLY A 159 -61.36 25.72 9.44
C GLY A 159 -62.13 25.53 8.13
N SER A 160 -61.58 25.97 6.99
CA SER A 160 -62.21 25.82 5.68
C SER A 160 -62.00 24.44 5.01
N GLY A 161 -61.31 23.51 5.67
CA GLY A 161 -61.04 22.15 5.18
C GLY A 161 -62.05 21.08 5.58
N SER A 162 -63.22 21.44 6.13
CA SER A 162 -64.26 20.49 6.56
C SER A 162 -65.64 20.85 6.02
N THR A 163 -65.81 20.79 4.70
CA THR A 163 -67.09 20.48 4.02
C THR A 163 -66.80 19.90 2.65
#